data_AF-A0A7C9D972-F1
#
_entry.id   AF-A0A7C9D972-F1
#
_cell.length_a   1.000
_cell.length_b   1.000
_cell.length_c   1.000
_cell.angle_alpha   90.00
_cell.angle_beta   90.00
_cell.angle_gamma   90.00
#
_symmetry.space_group_name_H-M   'P 1'
#
loop_
_entity.id
_entity.type
_entity.pdbx_description
1 polymer ?
#
loop_
_entity_poly.entity_id
_entity_poly.type
_entity_poly.pdbx_seq_one_letter_code
_entity_poly.pdbx_strand_id
1 'polypeptide(L)'
;MERSRFDGTKFPPESTNGVRFAPSASSQPDYTSAAVEDALQHLASIDLIDLCTEAKIEHCRASRDLRNCGRLVESVLTSCGHASLCAECSQRCENCPICRTPLPKNGNILRPRLYYECVEAGLISKVCDERFQEKDDAEAHLTADVQRLYSLFDVALENNLCCLICQYVTDVCMDESAVSSDPVIAFLLDEV
;
A
#
# COMPACT_ATOMS: atom_id res chain seq x y z
N MET A 1 50.98 -50.38 37.28
CA MET A 1 51.64 -49.11 37.65
C MET A 1 51.85 -48.32 36.38
N GLU A 2 51.56 -47.04 36.21
CA GLU A 2 50.91 -45.98 36.99
C GLU A 2 50.76 -44.79 36.01
N ARG A 3 49.61 -44.11 36.03
CA ARG A 3 49.33 -42.67 35.82
C ARG A 3 50.17 -41.88 34.79
N SER A 4 49.54 -41.15 33.86
CA SER A 4 49.07 -39.78 34.19
C SER A 4 47.98 -39.24 33.24
N ARG A 5 47.17 -38.33 33.79
CA ARG A 5 45.99 -37.62 33.24
C ARG A 5 46.40 -36.31 32.55
N PHE A 6 45.62 -35.84 31.57
CA PHE A 6 45.22 -34.43 31.34
C PHE A 6 44.05 -34.48 30.33
N ASP A 7 42.82 -34.41 30.81
CA ASP A 7 41.92 -33.24 30.86
C ASP A 7 41.48 -32.73 29.48
N GLY A 8 40.23 -33.06 29.13
CA GLY A 8 39.57 -32.73 27.88
C GLY A 8 38.08 -32.53 28.16
N THR A 9 37.69 -31.27 28.05
CA THR A 9 36.40 -30.66 28.40
C THR A 9 35.18 -31.44 27.89
N LYS A 10 34.25 -31.75 28.80
CA LYS A 10 32.91 -32.28 28.47
C LYS A 10 32.03 -31.14 27.93
N PHE A 11 31.62 -31.23 26.66
CA PHE A 11 30.46 -30.48 26.15
C PHE A 11 29.18 -31.30 26.42
N PRO A 12 28.11 -30.71 27.00
CA PRO A 12 26.79 -31.34 27.02
C PRO A 12 26.09 -31.24 25.65
N PRO A 13 25.15 -32.15 25.35
CA PRO A 13 24.51 -32.24 24.04
C PRO A 13 23.45 -31.16 23.82
N GLU A 14 23.22 -30.91 22.53
CA GLU A 14 22.26 -30.01 21.92
C GLU A 14 20.86 -30.03 22.57
N SER A 15 20.33 -28.83 22.82
CA SER A 15 18.89 -28.58 22.90
C SER A 15 18.55 -27.53 21.85
N THR A 16 18.37 -27.99 20.62
CA THR A 16 17.68 -27.24 19.58
C THR A 16 16.22 -27.12 19.99
N ASN A 17 15.90 -26.00 20.64
CA ASN A 17 14.52 -25.53 20.76
C ASN A 17 14.00 -25.29 19.34
N GLY A 18 13.38 -26.31 18.76
CA GLY A 18 12.56 -26.19 17.57
C GLY A 18 11.38 -25.27 17.90
N VAL A 19 11.59 -23.96 17.73
CA VAL A 19 10.50 -23.02 17.60
C VAL A 19 9.73 -23.47 16.37
N ARG A 20 8.62 -24.16 16.60
CA ARG A 20 7.61 -24.39 15.58
C ARG A 20 7.08 -23.01 15.21
N PHE A 21 7.65 -22.41 14.17
CA PHE A 21 6.92 -21.41 13.41
C PHE A 21 5.71 -22.14 12.85
N ALA A 22 4.56 -22.01 13.54
CA ALA A 22 3.30 -22.24 12.89
C ALA A 22 3.30 -21.30 11.68
N PRO A 23 3.07 -21.80 10.45
CA PRO A 23 2.74 -20.89 9.38
C PRO A 23 1.48 -20.17 9.86
N SER A 24 1.59 -18.87 10.12
CA SER A 24 0.44 -17.99 10.11
C SER A 24 -0.31 -18.37 8.84
N ALA A 25 -1.53 -18.89 8.99
CA ALA A 25 -2.35 -19.27 7.85
C ALA A 25 -2.44 -18.03 6.97
N SER A 26 -1.65 -17.99 5.90
CA SER A 26 -1.90 -17.09 4.80
C SER A 26 -3.24 -17.58 4.27
N SER A 27 -4.31 -16.93 4.71
CA SER A 27 -5.60 -17.08 4.05
C SER A 27 -5.34 -16.64 2.62
N GLN A 28 -5.15 -17.61 1.73
CA GLN A 28 -5.00 -17.29 0.31
C GLN A 28 -6.22 -16.47 -0.10
N PRO A 29 -6.05 -15.42 -0.90
CA PRO A 29 -7.17 -14.63 -1.39
C PRO A 29 -8.17 -15.54 -2.09
N ASP A 30 -9.46 -15.28 -1.85
CA ASP A 30 -10.53 -16.01 -2.53
C ASP A 30 -10.67 -15.45 -3.95
N TYR A 31 -9.93 -16.05 -4.88
CA TYR A 31 -9.94 -15.72 -6.30
C TYR A 31 -11.30 -15.94 -6.98
N THR A 32 -12.28 -16.54 -6.29
CA THR A 32 -13.66 -16.66 -6.80
C THR A 32 -14.58 -15.55 -6.32
N SER A 33 -14.08 -14.66 -5.46
CA SER A 33 -14.85 -13.54 -4.93
C SER A 33 -14.86 -12.37 -5.92
N ALA A 34 -16.03 -11.72 -6.02
CA ALA A 34 -16.18 -10.51 -6.83
C ALA A 34 -15.21 -9.38 -6.41
N ALA A 35 -14.86 -9.31 -5.12
CA ALA A 35 -13.92 -8.31 -4.62
C ALA A 35 -12.51 -8.49 -5.22
N VAL A 36 -12.04 -9.73 -5.35
CA VAL A 36 -10.74 -10.03 -5.99
C VAL A 36 -10.82 -9.75 -7.49
N GLU A 37 -11.89 -10.19 -8.17
CA GLU A 37 -12.07 -9.93 -9.60
C GLU A 37 -12.12 -8.42 -9.90
N ASP A 38 -12.90 -7.65 -9.14
CA ASP A 38 -13.04 -6.21 -9.30
C ASP A 38 -11.71 -5.48 -9.06
N ALA A 39 -10.96 -5.85 -8.01
CA ALA A 39 -9.66 -5.25 -7.70
C ALA A 39 -8.61 -5.55 -8.78
N LEU A 40 -8.53 -6.80 -9.25
CA LEU A 40 -7.59 -7.17 -10.32
C LEU A 40 -7.98 -6.54 -11.66
N GLN A 41 -9.27 -6.43 -11.96
CA GLN A 41 -9.75 -5.76 -13.16
C GLN A 41 -9.44 -4.25 -13.12
N HIS A 42 -9.58 -3.62 -11.96
CA HIS A 42 -9.19 -2.23 -11.76
C HIS A 42 -7.67 -2.05 -11.90
N LEU A 43 -6.86 -2.89 -11.27
CA LEU A 43 -5.39 -2.88 -11.40
C LEU A 43 -4.95 -3.07 -12.87
N ALA A 44 -5.62 -3.95 -13.62
CA ALA A 44 -5.28 -4.22 -15.01
C ALA A 44 -5.70 -3.11 -15.99
N SER A 45 -6.63 -2.23 -15.59
CA SER A 45 -7.20 -1.17 -16.44
C SER A 45 -6.82 0.25 -16.03
N ILE A 46 -6.05 0.40 -14.95
CA ILE A 46 -5.60 1.69 -14.44
C ILE A 46 -4.64 2.37 -15.42
N ASP A 47 -4.73 3.70 -15.52
CA ASP A 47 -3.70 4.49 -16.17
C ASP A 47 -2.39 4.41 -15.36
N LEU A 48 -1.27 4.21 -16.04
CA LEU A 48 0.03 4.03 -15.40
C LEU A 48 0.45 5.25 -14.57
N ILE A 49 0.04 6.45 -14.98
CA ILE A 49 0.28 7.69 -14.24
C ILE A 49 -0.56 7.73 -12.96
N ASP A 50 -1.78 7.19 -13.02
CA ASP A 50 -2.69 7.12 -11.87
C ASP A 50 -2.28 6.02 -10.87
N LEU A 51 -1.49 5.02 -11.28
CA LEU A 51 -1.01 3.96 -10.38
C LEU A 51 -0.15 4.52 -9.23
N CYS A 52 0.73 5.48 -9.50
CA CYS A 52 1.47 6.19 -8.45
C CYS A 52 0.50 6.94 -7.53
N THR A 53 -0.48 7.61 -8.13
CA THR A 53 -1.47 8.38 -7.39
C THR A 53 -2.29 7.49 -6.49
N GLU A 54 -2.67 6.28 -6.90
CA GLU A 54 -3.38 5.29 -6.07
C GLU A 54 -2.53 4.73 -4.92
N ALA A 55 -1.21 4.65 -5.08
CA ALA A 55 -0.29 4.21 -4.03
C ALA A 55 -0.08 5.27 -2.92
N LYS A 56 -0.22 6.57 -3.25
CA LYS A 56 0.06 7.66 -2.30
C LYS A 56 -0.81 7.67 -1.06
N ILE A 57 -0.21 7.97 0.09
CA ILE A 57 -0.91 8.28 1.33
C ILE A 57 -1.54 9.66 1.21
N GLU A 58 -2.87 9.69 1.19
CA GLU A 58 -3.64 10.95 1.18
C GLU A 58 -4.29 11.18 2.53
N HIS A 59 -4.34 12.45 2.95
CA HIS A 59 -4.91 12.86 4.21
C HIS A 59 -6.13 13.75 4.01
N CYS A 60 -7.10 13.60 4.91
CA CYS A 60 -8.38 14.27 4.85
C CYS A 60 -8.18 15.80 4.94
N ARG A 61 -8.62 16.50 3.89
CA ARG A 61 -8.48 17.95 3.74
C ARG A 61 -9.65 18.74 4.32
N ALA A 62 -10.59 18.06 4.98
CA ALA A 62 -11.67 18.73 5.68
C ALA A 62 -11.12 19.67 6.76
N SER A 63 -11.42 20.95 6.63
CA SER A 63 -11.16 21.95 7.67
C SER A 63 -12.41 22.06 8.54
N ARG A 64 -12.29 21.68 9.82
CA ARG A 64 -13.33 21.88 10.83
C ARG A 64 -12.82 22.88 11.85
N ASP A 65 -13.50 24.01 12.05
CA ASP A 65 -13.27 24.92 13.18
C ASP A 65 -11.77 25.15 13.51
N LEU A 66 -10.98 25.51 12.47
CA LEU A 66 -9.52 25.78 12.53
C LEU A 66 -8.61 24.56 12.78
N ARG A 67 -9.15 23.34 12.85
CA ARG A 67 -8.39 22.09 12.85
C ARG A 67 -8.61 21.33 11.54
N ASN A 68 -7.53 20.90 10.90
CA ASN A 68 -7.60 19.94 9.81
C ASN A 68 -7.95 18.56 10.37
N CYS A 69 -8.79 17.80 9.66
CA CYS A 69 -9.11 16.44 10.08
C CYS A 69 -7.87 15.55 10.03
N GLY A 70 -7.05 15.65 8.97
CA GLY A 70 -5.75 15.00 8.87
C GLY A 70 -5.74 13.47 8.89
N ARG A 71 -6.91 12.81 8.92
CA ARG A 71 -7.00 11.34 8.90
C ARG A 71 -6.70 10.78 7.52
N LEU A 72 -6.13 9.58 7.48
CA LEU A 72 -5.89 8.83 6.24
C LEU A 72 -7.17 8.72 5.39
N VAL A 73 -7.00 8.85 4.08
CA VAL A 73 -8.07 8.72 3.10
C VAL A 73 -7.88 7.41 2.32
N GLU A 74 -8.79 6.48 2.59
CA GLU A 74 -8.81 5.15 1.98
C GLU A 74 -9.68 5.08 0.72
N SER A 75 -10.37 6.17 0.40
CA SER A 75 -11.40 6.19 -0.64
C SER A 75 -11.37 7.49 -1.46
N VAL A 76 -11.73 7.40 -2.73
CA VAL A 76 -11.98 8.55 -3.60
C VAL A 76 -13.45 8.96 -3.56
N LEU A 77 -13.70 10.25 -3.82
CA LEU A 77 -15.05 10.74 -4.05
C LEU A 77 -15.56 10.27 -5.42
N THR A 78 -16.69 9.57 -5.45
CA THR A 78 -17.28 9.04 -6.70
C THR A 78 -17.65 10.14 -7.70
N SER A 79 -17.94 11.36 -7.22
CA SER A 79 -18.29 12.50 -8.05
C SER A 79 -17.14 13.08 -8.87
N CYS A 80 -15.88 12.90 -8.44
CA CYS A 80 -14.75 13.60 -9.04
C CYS A 80 -13.39 12.88 -8.94
N GLY A 81 -13.33 11.67 -8.39
CA GLY A 81 -12.09 10.88 -8.27
C GLY A 81 -11.09 11.35 -7.21
N HIS A 82 -11.36 12.45 -6.49
CA HIS A 82 -10.38 12.99 -5.55
C HIS A 82 -10.40 12.28 -4.18
N ALA A 83 -9.23 11.78 -3.74
CA ALA A 83 -8.97 11.26 -2.41
C ALA A 83 -8.83 12.39 -1.36
N SER A 84 -9.90 13.14 -1.12
CA SER A 84 -9.83 14.41 -0.36
C SER A 84 -10.50 14.39 1.01
N LEU A 85 -11.34 13.39 1.30
CA LEU A 85 -12.17 13.33 2.50
C LEU A 85 -12.19 11.90 3.06
N CYS A 86 -12.05 11.75 4.37
CA CYS A 86 -12.32 10.48 5.04
C CYS A 86 -13.83 10.18 5.09
N ALA A 87 -14.19 8.93 5.40
CA ALA A 87 -15.57 8.45 5.51
C ALA A 87 -16.47 9.39 6.31
N GLU A 88 -16.04 9.82 7.49
CA GLU A 88 -16.83 10.72 8.33
C GLU A 88 -16.98 12.14 7.80
N CYS A 89 -15.95 12.68 7.12
CA CYS A 89 -16.01 14.05 6.61
C CYS A 89 -16.79 14.11 5.29
N SER A 90 -16.78 13.04 4.50
CA SER A 90 -17.58 12.94 3.27
C SER A 90 -19.08 13.14 3.50
N GLN A 91 -19.59 12.73 4.68
CA GLN A 91 -20.99 12.88 5.07
C GLN A 91 -21.37 14.30 5.51
N ARG A 92 -20.37 15.13 5.83
CA ARG A 92 -20.60 16.49 6.40
C ARG A 92 -20.25 17.60 5.42
N CYS A 93 -19.36 17.33 4.48
CA CYS A 93 -18.99 18.26 3.44
C CYS A 93 -20.04 18.24 2.33
N GLU A 94 -20.35 19.41 1.76
CA GLU A 94 -21.24 19.50 0.60
C GLU A 94 -20.48 19.46 -0.72
N ASN A 95 -19.20 19.85 -0.71
CA ASN A 95 -18.37 19.95 -1.90
C ASN A 95 -16.99 19.31 -1.65
N CYS A 96 -16.35 18.82 -2.70
CA CYS A 96 -14.95 18.39 -2.66
C CYS A 96 -14.01 19.55 -2.25
N PRO A 97 -13.13 19.40 -1.26
CA PRO A 97 -12.15 20.43 -0.88
C PRO A 97 -11.16 20.81 -1.97
N ILE A 98 -10.95 19.94 -2.97
CA ILE A 98 -9.96 20.13 -4.04
C ILE A 98 -10.60 20.87 -5.23
N CYS A 99 -11.61 20.27 -5.85
CA CYS A 99 -12.21 20.77 -7.09
C CYS A 99 -13.58 21.45 -6.92
N ARG A 100 -14.13 21.45 -5.71
CA ARG A 100 -15.45 22.02 -5.37
C ARG A 100 -16.66 21.38 -6.05
N THR A 101 -16.50 20.25 -6.74
CA THR A 101 -17.64 19.44 -7.24
C THR A 101 -18.57 19.07 -6.07
N PRO A 102 -19.89 19.22 -6.23
CA PRO A 102 -20.85 18.89 -5.18
C PRO A 102 -20.89 17.39 -4.91
N LEU A 103 -21.02 17.03 -3.64
CA LEU A 103 -21.11 15.64 -3.18
C LEU A 103 -22.57 15.17 -3.22
N PRO A 104 -22.84 13.94 -3.67
CA PRO A 104 -24.18 13.38 -3.64
C PRO A 104 -24.63 13.22 -2.17
N LYS A 105 -25.85 13.65 -1.85
CA LYS A 105 -26.38 13.59 -0.48
C LYS A 105 -26.87 12.20 -0.08
N ASN A 106 -27.11 11.31 -1.06
CA ASN A 106 -27.67 9.97 -0.84
C ASN A 106 -26.85 8.90 -1.59
N GLY A 107 -26.23 7.99 -0.82
CA GLY A 107 -25.61 6.76 -1.32
C GLY A 107 -24.30 6.93 -2.10
N ASN A 108 -23.40 5.95 -1.96
CA ASN A 108 -22.15 5.79 -2.72
C ASN A 108 -21.33 7.06 -2.96
N ILE A 109 -21.08 7.84 -1.89
CA ILE A 109 -20.21 9.04 -1.95
C ILE A 109 -18.75 8.66 -2.17
N LEU A 110 -18.35 7.49 -1.65
CA LEU A 110 -16.97 7.03 -1.62
C LEU A 110 -16.85 5.69 -2.33
N ARG A 111 -15.75 5.53 -3.07
CA ARG A 111 -15.25 4.24 -3.57
C ARG A 111 -13.85 4.02 -2.99
N PRO A 112 -13.51 2.82 -2.49
CA PRO A 112 -12.15 2.54 -2.04
C PRO A 112 -11.12 2.83 -3.14
N ARG A 113 -9.92 3.22 -2.72
CA ARG A 113 -8.77 3.39 -3.60
C ARG A 113 -8.16 2.04 -3.93
N LEU A 114 -7.48 1.91 -5.07
CA LEU A 114 -7.00 0.62 -5.58
C LEU A 114 -6.15 -0.13 -4.55
N TYR A 115 -5.26 0.56 -3.84
CA TYR A 115 -4.48 -0.05 -2.76
C TYR A 115 -5.37 -0.71 -1.70
N TYR A 116 -6.42 -0.01 -1.25
CA TYR A 116 -7.33 -0.53 -0.23
C TYR A 116 -8.33 -1.54 -0.79
N GLU A 117 -8.71 -1.45 -2.06
CA GLU A 117 -9.47 -2.51 -2.76
C GLU A 117 -8.68 -3.83 -2.71
N CYS A 118 -7.39 -3.80 -3.01
CA CYS A 118 -6.51 -4.97 -2.90
C CYS A 118 -6.35 -5.47 -1.45
N VAL A 119 -6.31 -4.57 -0.46
CA VAL A 119 -6.27 -4.95 0.96
C VAL A 119 -7.59 -5.60 1.41
N GLU A 120 -8.73 -5.05 1.02
CA GLU A 120 -10.06 -5.57 1.33
C GLU A 120 -10.31 -6.94 0.67
N ALA A 121 -9.81 -7.11 -0.55
CA ALA A 121 -9.84 -8.38 -1.29
C ALA A 121 -8.85 -9.43 -0.73
N GLY A 122 -7.97 -9.05 0.20
CA GLY A 122 -6.95 -9.95 0.75
C GLY A 122 -5.78 -10.24 -0.19
N LEU A 123 -5.63 -9.47 -1.27
CA LEU A 123 -4.49 -9.52 -2.18
C LEU A 123 -3.25 -8.87 -1.55
N ILE A 124 -3.44 -7.89 -0.67
CA ILE A 124 -2.36 -7.26 0.12
C ILE A 124 -2.59 -7.56 1.60
N SER A 125 -1.55 -8.05 2.28
CA SER A 125 -1.62 -8.34 3.72
C SER A 125 -1.68 -7.06 4.57
N LYS A 126 -2.66 -6.99 5.48
CA LYS A 126 -2.84 -5.87 6.44
C LYS A 126 -1.65 -5.63 7.37
N VAL A 127 -0.81 -6.65 7.61
CA VAL A 127 0.39 -6.52 8.45
C VAL A 127 1.43 -5.61 7.79
N CYS A 128 1.39 -5.46 6.47
CA CYS A 128 2.19 -4.43 5.80
C CYS A 128 1.75 -3.03 6.25
N ASP A 129 0.45 -2.75 6.34
CA ASP A 129 -0.12 -1.42 6.58
C ASP A 129 0.14 -0.88 8.01
N GLU A 130 0.16 -1.75 9.03
CA GLU A 130 0.41 -1.35 10.44
C GLU A 130 1.86 -0.90 10.69
N ARG A 131 2.84 -1.49 9.98
CA ARG A 131 4.26 -1.12 10.11
C ARG A 131 4.56 0.30 9.64
N PHE A 132 3.64 0.92 8.90
CA PHE A 132 3.81 2.25 8.32
C PHE A 132 3.25 3.38 9.20
N GLN A 133 2.57 3.06 10.31
CA GLN A 133 1.92 4.06 11.16
C GLN A 133 2.82 4.62 12.29
N GLU A 134 4.04 4.10 12.50
CA GLU A 134 4.82 4.40 13.72
C GLU A 134 5.99 5.41 13.60
N LYS A 135 6.25 6.06 12.46
CA LYS A 135 7.32 7.08 12.39
C LYS A 135 6.95 8.33 11.59
N ASP A 136 6.83 9.43 12.32
CA ASP A 136 6.49 10.79 11.91
C ASP A 136 7.67 11.52 11.19
N ASP A 137 8.45 10.79 10.37
CA ASP A 137 9.52 11.36 9.53
C ASP A 137 9.03 11.50 8.09
N ALA A 138 9.21 12.66 7.46
CA ALA A 138 8.82 12.89 6.07
C ALA A 138 9.46 11.88 5.08
N GLU A 139 10.66 11.38 5.41
CA GLU A 139 11.36 10.30 4.70
C GLU A 139 10.66 8.94 4.88
N ALA A 140 10.03 8.70 6.03
CA ALA A 140 9.23 7.50 6.29
C ALA A 140 7.92 7.48 5.49
N HIS A 141 7.31 8.65 5.23
CA HIS A 141 6.12 8.75 4.36
C HIS A 141 6.43 8.46 2.89
N LEU A 142 7.54 8.99 2.36
CA LEU A 142 8.00 8.66 1.01
C LEU A 142 8.30 7.16 0.86
N THR A 143 8.89 6.58 1.90
CA THR A 143 9.14 5.14 1.96
C THR A 143 7.82 4.35 1.93
N ALA A 144 6.78 4.83 2.61
CA ALA A 144 5.48 4.15 2.64
C ALA A 144 4.73 4.21 1.31
N ASP A 145 4.74 5.34 0.59
CA ASP A 145 4.14 5.46 -0.74
C ASP A 145 4.78 4.49 -1.75
N VAL A 146 6.11 4.42 -1.75
CA VAL A 146 6.88 3.49 -2.60
C VAL A 146 6.58 2.04 -2.22
N GLN A 147 6.48 1.73 -0.93
CA GLN A 147 6.12 0.38 -0.47
C GLN A 147 4.71 -0.04 -0.87
N ARG A 148 3.75 0.89 -0.90
CA ARG A 148 2.40 0.64 -1.40
C ARG A 148 2.41 0.34 -2.90
N LEU A 149 3.21 1.07 -3.67
CA LEU A 149 3.40 0.82 -5.09
C LEU A 149 4.04 -0.56 -5.35
N TYR A 150 5.08 -0.92 -4.60
CA TYR A 150 5.67 -2.26 -4.68
C TYR A 150 4.68 -3.37 -4.32
N SER A 151 3.82 -3.14 -3.32
CA SER A 151 2.76 -4.10 -2.99
C SER A 151 1.78 -4.30 -4.16
N LEU A 152 1.46 -3.24 -4.92
CA LEU A 152 0.63 -3.36 -6.13
C LEU A 152 1.37 -4.11 -7.25
N PHE A 153 2.69 -3.95 -7.38
CA PHE A 153 3.50 -4.74 -8.31
C PHE A 153 3.58 -6.22 -7.90
N ASP A 154 3.71 -6.52 -6.61
CA ASP A 154 3.67 -7.90 -6.11
C ASP A 154 2.33 -8.56 -6.47
N VAL A 155 1.21 -7.86 -6.24
CA VAL A 155 -0.13 -8.32 -6.67
C VAL A 155 -0.17 -8.56 -8.17
N ALA A 156 0.39 -7.64 -8.98
CA ALA A 156 0.44 -7.81 -10.43
C ALA A 156 1.28 -9.02 -10.86
N LEU A 157 2.45 -9.25 -10.25
CA LEU A 157 3.30 -10.41 -10.52
C LEU A 157 2.60 -11.73 -10.17
N GLU A 158 1.98 -11.80 -8.99
CA GLU A 158 1.27 -12.98 -8.50
C GLU A 158 0.04 -13.32 -9.35
N ASN A 159 -0.53 -12.34 -10.04
CA ASN A 159 -1.76 -12.47 -10.83
C ASN A 159 -1.53 -12.42 -12.36
N ASN A 160 -0.30 -12.63 -12.82
CA ASN A 160 0.08 -12.65 -14.24
C ASN A 160 -0.22 -11.33 -14.99
N LEU A 161 -0.21 -10.20 -14.29
CA LEU A 161 -0.34 -8.86 -14.85
C LEU A 161 1.04 -8.21 -15.11
N CYS A 162 2.07 -9.01 -15.39
CA CYS A 162 3.45 -8.53 -15.58
C CYS A 162 3.59 -7.47 -16.68
N CYS A 163 2.70 -7.49 -17.68
CA CYS A 163 2.66 -6.46 -18.72
C CYS A 163 2.44 -5.05 -18.15
N LEU A 164 1.66 -4.90 -17.07
CA LEU A 164 1.44 -3.63 -16.38
C LEU A 164 2.78 -3.06 -15.88
N ILE A 165 3.61 -3.91 -15.27
CA ILE A 165 4.91 -3.51 -14.72
C ILE A 165 5.86 -3.12 -15.84
N CYS A 166 5.95 -3.93 -16.91
CA CYS A 166 6.78 -3.61 -18.05
C CYS A 166 6.37 -2.27 -18.70
N GLN A 167 5.07 -2.03 -18.82
CA GLN A 167 4.56 -0.78 -19.39
C GLN A 167 4.85 0.39 -18.45
N TYR A 168 4.63 0.24 -17.15
CA TYR A 168 4.95 1.28 -16.16
C TYR A 168 6.43 1.67 -16.22
N VAL A 169 7.33 0.70 -16.25
CA VAL A 169 8.78 0.98 -16.37
C VAL A 169 9.09 1.72 -17.67
N THR A 170 8.51 1.30 -18.79
CA THR A 170 8.80 1.90 -20.10
C THR A 170 8.23 3.32 -20.23
N ASP A 171 6.99 3.53 -19.77
CA ASP A 171 6.24 4.76 -20.05
C ASP A 171 6.36 5.80 -18.93
N VAL A 172 6.68 5.37 -17.70
CA VAL A 172 6.79 6.26 -16.54
C VAL A 172 8.24 6.39 -16.10
N CYS A 173 8.96 5.28 -15.93
CA CYS A 173 10.34 5.33 -15.45
C CYS A 173 11.36 5.69 -16.54
N MET A 174 11.14 5.29 -17.78
CA MET A 174 12.07 5.57 -18.89
C MET A 174 11.67 6.79 -19.73
N ASP A 175 10.66 7.55 -19.30
CA ASP A 175 10.24 8.76 -20.01
C ASP A 175 11.24 9.91 -19.79
N GLU A 176 12.15 10.08 -20.75
CA GLU A 176 13.15 11.16 -20.77
C GLU A 176 12.54 12.57 -20.87
N SER A 177 11.24 12.68 -21.20
CA SER A 177 10.52 13.95 -21.25
C SER A 177 9.81 14.29 -19.94
N ALA A 178 9.72 13.34 -19.01
CA ALA A 178 9.06 13.52 -17.72
C ALA A 178 9.96 14.31 -16.75
N VAL A 179 9.56 15.55 -16.44
CA VAL A 179 10.05 16.27 -15.26
C VAL A 179 9.04 16.03 -14.14
N SER A 180 9.26 14.97 -13.35
CA SER A 180 8.32 14.61 -12.30
C SER A 180 8.59 15.41 -11.01
N SER A 181 7.59 16.15 -10.54
CA SER A 181 7.56 16.70 -9.18
C SER A 181 7.05 15.67 -8.15
N ASP A 182 6.74 14.45 -8.60
CA ASP A 182 6.27 13.37 -7.74
C ASP A 182 7.46 12.69 -7.07
N PRO A 183 7.57 12.76 -5.74
CA PRO A 183 8.70 12.17 -5.06
C PRO A 183 8.73 10.64 -5.14
N VAL A 184 7.61 9.95 -5.43
CA VAL A 184 7.59 8.49 -5.65
C VAL A 184 8.31 8.16 -6.96
N ILE A 185 8.00 8.88 -8.03
CA ILE A 185 8.65 8.71 -9.33
C ILE A 185 10.12 9.13 -9.22
N ALA A 186 10.41 10.27 -8.59
CA ALA A 186 11.78 10.71 -8.38
C ALA A 186 12.61 9.67 -7.60
N PHE A 187 12.04 9.06 -6.55
CA PHE A 187 12.72 8.02 -5.77
C PHE A 187 12.98 6.74 -6.57
N LEU A 188 12.07 6.35 -7.47
CA LEU A 188 12.29 5.21 -8.36
C LEU A 188 13.35 5.48 -9.45
N LEU A 189 13.54 6.75 -9.83
CA LEU A 189 14.48 7.18 -10.85
C LEU A 189 15.89 7.46 -10.32
N ASP A 190 16.05 7.62 -9.01
CA ASP A 190 17.35 7.92 -8.39
C ASP A 190 18.16 6.62 -8.25
N GLU A 191 19.00 6.31 -9.25
CA GLU A 191 20.02 5.26 -9.17
C GLU A 191 21.17 5.69 -8.22
N VAL A 192 21.57 4.81 -7.29
CA VAL A 192 22.87 4.84 -6.60
C VAL A 192 23.71 3.64 -7.01
#